data_AF-A0A0A9BGZ9-F1
#
_entry.id   AF-A0A0A9BGZ9-F1
#
_cell.length_a   1.000
_cell.length_b   1.000
_cell.length_c   1.000
_cell.angle_alpha   90.00
_cell.angle_beta   90.00
_cell.angle_gamma   90.00
#
_symmetry.space_group_name_H-M   'P 1'
#
loop_
_entity.id
_entity.type
_entity.pdbx_description
1 polymer ?
#
loop_
_entity_poly.entity_id
_entity_poly.type
_entity_poly.pdbx_seq_one_letter_code
_entity_poly.pdbx_strand_id
1 'polypeptide(L)'
;MVTDRDRVFTGGLWQSFFKAINVSLRLSSAYHPQSDGQTERVNQCMESYLHCMAFSEPRRWYYWLPLAEWWYNTNYHSSLKTTPFQALYGYPPPMIGEVAVPGPESPAKDFIAEKQHMLTGLKYNLSQAQARMKKYADRNRSERSFNVGDFIYLKMQPYHQVAFGLRGSLKLATKFYGPFMILEKI
;
A
#
# COMPACT_ATOMS: atom_id res chain seq x y z
N MET A 1 -7.47 -6.22 7.60
CA MET A 1 -6.42 -5.21 7.34
C MET A 1 -5.16 -5.94 6.91
N VAL A 2 -4.48 -5.47 5.87
CA VAL A 2 -3.18 -6.02 5.46
C VAL A 2 -2.10 -5.09 5.98
N THR A 3 -1.09 -5.62 6.67
CA THR A 3 0.04 -4.83 7.19
C THR A 3 1.33 -5.60 7.00
N ASP A 4 2.44 -4.86 6.97
CA ASP A 4 3.76 -5.46 7.05
C ASP A 4 4.03 -6.11 8.41
N ARG A 5 5.02 -7.01 8.44
CA ARG A 5 5.44 -7.76 9.63
C ARG A 5 6.27 -6.94 10.62
N ASP A 6 5.97 -5.66 10.74
CA ASP A 6 6.69 -4.77 11.63
C ASP A 6 6.51 -5.19 13.10
N ARG A 7 7.55 -4.95 13.90
CA ARG A 7 7.53 -5.34 15.34
C ARG A 7 6.40 -4.68 16.12
N VAL A 8 5.93 -3.53 15.65
CA VAL A 8 4.77 -2.82 16.22
C VAL A 8 3.51 -3.65 16.03
N PHE A 9 3.20 -4.10 14.81
CA PHE A 9 1.98 -4.84 14.50
C PHE A 9 2.00 -6.31 14.96
N THR A 10 3.19 -6.87 15.18
CA THR A 10 3.34 -8.23 15.72
C THR A 10 3.32 -8.30 17.24
N GLY A 11 3.38 -7.15 17.94
CA GLY A 11 3.34 -7.09 19.40
C GLY A 11 2.00 -7.53 20.00
N GLY A 12 2.04 -8.13 21.20
CA GLY A 12 0.85 -8.69 21.87
C GLY A 12 -0.25 -7.66 22.15
N LEU A 13 0.11 -6.40 22.42
CA LEU A 13 -0.85 -5.30 22.60
C LEU A 13 -1.69 -5.07 21.34
N TRP A 14 -1.03 -4.94 20.18
CA TRP A 14 -1.71 -4.67 18.90
C TRP A 14 -2.55 -5.86 18.46
N GLN A 15 -2.08 -7.09 18.65
CA GLN A 15 -2.89 -8.28 18.37
C GLN A 15 -4.15 -8.33 19.24
N SER A 16 -4.05 -8.03 20.54
CA SER A 16 -5.19 -7.97 21.44
C SER A 16 -6.15 -6.85 21.07
N PHE A 17 -5.63 -5.68 20.69
CA PHE A 17 -6.42 -4.55 20.22
C PHE A 17 -7.21 -4.92 18.95
N PHE A 18 -6.56 -5.47 17.92
CA PHE A 18 -7.23 -5.89 16.68
C PHE A 18 -8.29 -6.98 16.91
N LYS A 19 -8.03 -7.91 17.84
CA LYS A 19 -9.04 -8.90 18.28
C LYS A 19 -10.24 -8.23 18.94
N ALA A 20 -10.02 -7.26 19.82
CA ALA A 20 -11.11 -6.55 20.51
C ALA A 20 -12.03 -5.79 19.54
N ILE A 21 -11.46 -5.23 18.45
CA ILE A 21 -12.24 -4.55 17.40
C ILE A 21 -12.72 -5.48 16.27
N ASN A 22 -12.61 -6.81 16.43
CA ASN A 22 -12.99 -7.81 15.42
C ASN A 22 -12.36 -7.60 14.03
N VAL A 23 -11.14 -7.04 13.97
CA VAL A 23 -10.41 -6.85 12.71
C VAL A 23 -9.42 -8.00 12.51
N SER A 24 -9.56 -8.72 11.40
CA SER A 24 -8.57 -9.72 10.99
C SER A 24 -7.31 -9.04 10.43
N LEU A 25 -6.19 -9.22 11.12
CA LEU A 25 -4.88 -8.80 10.65
C LEU A 25 -4.31 -9.86 9.71
N ARG A 26 -4.05 -9.49 8.45
CA ARG A 26 -3.37 -10.35 7.47
C ARG A 26 -1.97 -9.78 7.24
N LEU A 27 -0.96 -10.44 7.79
CA LEU A 27 0.42 -10.02 7.60
C LEU A 27 0.89 -10.38 6.19
N SER A 28 1.48 -9.43 5.48
CA SER A 28 2.15 -9.68 4.19
C SER A 28 3.25 -10.74 4.37
N SER A 29 3.62 -11.43 3.29
CA SER A 29 4.78 -12.32 3.32
C SER A 29 6.04 -11.48 3.55
N ALA A 30 7.03 -12.06 4.24
CA ALA A 30 8.26 -11.35 4.56
C ALA A 30 8.92 -10.81 3.27
N TYR A 31 9.10 -9.50 3.21
CA TYR A 31 9.86 -8.79 2.16
C TYR A 31 9.32 -8.98 0.73
N HIS A 32 8.00 -9.06 0.57
CA HIS A 32 7.34 -8.95 -0.74
C HIS A 32 6.59 -7.60 -0.84
N PRO A 33 7.31 -6.48 -1.08
CA PRO A 33 6.71 -5.14 -1.17
C PRO A 33 5.60 -5.02 -2.24
N GLN A 34 5.57 -5.95 -3.19
CA GLN A 34 4.50 -6.07 -4.19
C GLN A 34 3.11 -6.33 -3.58
N SER A 35 3.02 -6.90 -2.37
CA SER A 35 1.75 -7.08 -1.66
C SER A 35 1.23 -5.82 -0.98
N ASP A 36 2.10 -4.84 -0.69
CA ASP A 36 1.74 -3.53 -0.12
C ASP A 36 1.93 -2.37 -1.11
N GLY A 37 2.05 -2.69 -2.41
CA GLY A 37 2.37 -1.72 -3.45
C GLY A 37 1.36 -0.58 -3.62
N GLN A 38 0.13 -0.72 -3.11
CA GLN A 38 -0.82 0.41 -3.06
C GLN A 38 -0.35 1.46 -2.05
N THR A 39 -0.06 1.06 -0.82
CA THR A 39 0.43 1.95 0.25
C THR A 39 1.78 2.55 -0.14
N GLU A 40 2.69 1.76 -0.71
CA GLU A 40 3.98 2.28 -1.21
C GLU A 40 3.80 3.35 -2.30
N ARG A 41 2.83 3.17 -3.21
CA ARG A 41 2.54 4.16 -4.26
C ARG A 41 1.96 5.45 -3.66
N VAL A 42 1.09 5.33 -2.66
CA VAL A 42 0.55 6.48 -1.90
C VAL A 42 1.69 7.23 -1.22
N ASN A 43 2.56 6.51 -0.50
CA ASN A 43 3.70 7.08 0.20
C ASN A 43 4.64 7.79 -0.77
N GLN A 44 4.98 7.20 -1.93
CA GLN A 44 5.80 7.85 -2.95
C GLN A 44 5.20 9.18 -3.44
N CYS A 45 3.88 9.23 -3.65
CA CYS A 45 3.19 10.45 -4.06
C CYS A 45 3.23 11.53 -2.96
N MET A 46 2.97 11.15 -1.70
CA MET A 46 3.06 12.05 -0.57
C MET A 46 4.49 12.54 -0.34
N GLU A 47 5.48 11.65 -0.41
CA GLU A 47 6.90 11.99 -0.30
C GLU A 47 7.33 12.97 -1.37
N SER A 48 6.93 12.76 -2.64
CA SER A 48 7.25 13.68 -3.74
C SER A 48 6.69 15.08 -3.49
N TYR A 49 5.46 15.17 -2.99
CA TYR A 49 4.82 16.44 -2.63
C TYR A 49 5.53 17.11 -1.45
N LEU A 50 5.81 16.36 -0.39
CA LEU A 50 6.54 16.84 0.78
C LEU A 50 7.96 17.26 0.45
N HIS A 51 8.64 16.59 -0.48
CA HIS A 51 9.96 16.98 -0.96
C HIS A 51 9.95 18.38 -1.60
N CYS A 52 8.92 18.71 -2.38
CA CYS A 52 8.77 20.03 -2.96
C CYS A 52 8.49 21.12 -1.89
N MET A 53 7.64 20.81 -0.91
CA MET A 53 7.19 21.79 0.09
C MET A 53 8.18 21.98 1.25
N ALA A 54 8.87 20.90 1.65
CA ALA A 54 9.85 20.92 2.73
C ALA A 54 11.25 21.34 2.26
N PHE A 55 11.43 21.69 0.97
CA PHE A 55 12.70 22.18 0.43
C PHE A 55 13.21 23.42 1.18
N SER A 56 12.31 24.34 1.55
CA SER A 56 12.65 25.56 2.29
C SER A 56 12.89 25.30 3.79
N GLU A 57 12.06 24.45 4.43
CA GLU A 57 12.17 24.13 5.86
C GLU A 57 12.00 22.62 6.14
N PRO A 58 13.06 21.81 6.00
CA PRO A 58 12.97 20.35 6.15
C PRO A 58 12.53 19.90 7.55
N ARG A 59 12.83 20.69 8.60
CA ARG A 59 12.47 20.38 9.99
C ARG A 59 10.99 20.61 10.31
N ARG A 60 10.25 21.27 9.40
CA ARG A 60 8.83 21.63 9.56
C ARG A 60 7.92 20.88 8.59
N TRP A 61 8.40 19.77 8.01
CA TRP A 61 7.64 18.97 7.04
C TRP A 61 6.24 18.57 7.53
N TYR A 62 6.08 18.33 8.84
CA TYR A 62 4.80 17.93 9.44
C TYR A 62 3.71 19.01 9.34
N TYR A 63 4.06 20.29 9.21
CA TYR A 63 3.08 21.36 8.97
C TYR A 63 2.40 21.24 7.60
N TRP A 64 3.07 20.60 6.65
CA TRP A 64 2.57 20.41 5.29
C TRP A 64 1.74 19.13 5.14
N LEU A 65 1.68 18.28 6.17
CA LEU A 65 0.91 17.03 6.13
C LEU A 65 -0.58 17.24 5.81
N PRO A 66 -1.31 18.19 6.46
CA PRO A 66 -2.71 18.42 6.12
C PRO A 66 -2.91 18.86 4.66
N LEU A 67 -1.97 19.66 4.13
CA LEU A 67 -2.04 20.12 2.74
C LEU A 67 -1.69 19.00 1.76
N ALA A 68 -0.73 18.13 2.11
CA ALA A 68 -0.38 16.95 1.32
C ALA A 68 -1.54 15.94 1.28
N GLU A 69 -2.22 15.70 2.40
CA GLU A 69 -3.42 14.88 2.48
C GLU A 69 -4.55 15.48 1.63
N TRP A 70 -4.80 16.78 1.75
CA TRP A 70 -5.80 17.49 0.95
C TRP A 70 -5.50 17.36 -0.55
N TRP A 71 -4.26 17.64 -0.96
CA TRP A 71 -3.84 17.48 -2.35
C TRP A 71 -4.04 16.05 -2.85
N TYR A 72 -3.64 15.04 -2.07
CA TYR A 72 -3.80 13.64 -2.44
C TYR A 72 -5.27 13.25 -2.64
N ASN A 73 -6.13 13.70 -1.73
CA ASN A 73 -7.57 13.37 -1.72
C ASN A 73 -8.36 14.12 -2.81
N THR A 74 -7.91 15.30 -3.23
CA THR A 74 -8.59 16.15 -4.23
C THR A 74 -8.03 16.02 -5.64
N ASN A 75 -6.87 15.40 -5.82
CA ASN A 75 -6.29 15.19 -7.14
C ASN A 75 -6.90 13.98 -7.86
N TYR A 76 -6.89 14.00 -9.19
CA TYR A 76 -7.47 12.96 -10.02
C TYR A 76 -6.59 11.70 -10.06
N HIS A 77 -7.18 10.55 -9.76
CA HIS A 77 -6.46 9.27 -9.81
C HIS A 77 -6.86 8.48 -11.04
N SER A 78 -5.88 8.14 -11.88
CA SER A 78 -6.12 7.42 -13.14
C SER A 78 -6.69 6.01 -12.96
N SER A 79 -6.41 5.37 -11.81
CA SER A 79 -6.95 4.06 -11.40
C SER A 79 -8.41 4.14 -10.99
N LEU A 80 -8.82 5.19 -10.28
CA LEU A 80 -10.20 5.40 -9.82
C LEU A 80 -11.07 6.06 -10.89
N LYS A 81 -10.44 6.80 -11.82
CA LYS A 81 -11.08 7.71 -12.78
C LYS A 81 -11.87 8.86 -12.13
N THR A 82 -11.55 9.17 -10.89
CA THR A 82 -12.13 10.25 -10.08
C THR A 82 -11.13 10.61 -8.95
N THR A 83 -11.49 11.56 -8.09
CA THR A 83 -10.70 11.91 -6.89
C THR A 83 -11.03 10.95 -5.74
N PRO A 84 -10.06 10.60 -4.87
CA PRO A 84 -10.36 9.79 -3.67
C PRO A 84 -11.44 10.40 -2.79
N PHE A 85 -11.50 11.74 -2.67
CA PHE A 85 -12.56 12.45 -1.96
C PHE A 85 -13.94 12.12 -2.53
N GLN A 86 -14.12 12.29 -3.85
CA GLN A 86 -15.39 12.01 -4.51
C GLN A 86 -15.74 10.52 -4.46
N ALA A 87 -14.76 9.63 -4.54
CA ALA A 87 -14.97 8.19 -4.39
C ALA A 87 -15.49 7.82 -2.98
N LEU A 88 -15.02 8.51 -1.94
CA LEU A 88 -15.41 8.26 -0.55
C LEU A 88 -16.77 8.89 -0.20
N TYR A 89 -16.93 10.17 -0.52
CA TYR A 89 -18.05 11.00 -0.09
C TYR A 89 -19.20 11.05 -1.10
N GLY A 90 -18.93 10.78 -2.37
CA GLY A 90 -19.96 10.76 -3.43
C GLY A 90 -20.13 12.09 -4.17
N TYR A 91 -19.46 13.17 -3.75
CA TYR A 91 -19.56 14.51 -4.35
C TYR A 91 -18.15 15.12 -4.53
N PRO A 92 -17.96 16.10 -5.43
CA PRO A 92 -16.65 16.68 -5.69
C PRO A 92 -16.10 17.42 -4.46
N PRO A 93 -14.77 17.46 -4.28
CA PRO A 93 -14.17 18.22 -3.19
C PRO A 93 -14.46 19.73 -3.35
N PRO A 94 -14.75 20.46 -2.26
CA PRO A 94 -14.95 21.91 -2.31
C PRO A 94 -13.66 22.58 -2.78
N MET A 95 -13.73 23.54 -3.71
CA MET A 95 -12.53 24.28 -4.10
C MET A 95 -12.06 25.18 -2.96
N ILE A 96 -10.76 25.34 -2.77
CA ILE A 96 -10.20 26.29 -1.78
C ILE A 96 -10.59 27.71 -2.23
N GLY A 97 -11.70 28.22 -1.70
CA GLY A 97 -12.36 29.46 -2.13
C GLY A 97 -13.90 29.37 -2.08
N GLU A 98 -14.46 28.17 -2.14
CA GLU A 98 -15.89 27.92 -1.94
C GLU A 98 -16.17 27.71 -0.46
N VAL A 99 -16.79 28.71 0.16
CA VAL A 99 -17.34 28.61 1.52
C VAL A 99 -18.31 27.43 1.56
N ALA A 100 -17.98 26.43 2.39
CA ALA A 100 -18.82 25.31 2.82
C ALA A 100 -19.90 24.89 1.81
N VAL A 101 -19.56 23.96 0.91
CA VAL A 101 -20.56 23.26 0.08
C VAL A 101 -21.58 22.61 1.04
N PRO A 102 -22.89 22.97 0.96
CA PRO A 102 -23.92 22.31 1.74
C PRO A 102 -23.88 20.81 1.45
N GLY A 103 -24.13 19.98 2.46
CA GLY A 103 -24.30 18.53 2.25
C GLY A 103 -25.37 18.25 1.19
N PRO A 104 -25.36 17.06 0.57
CA PRO A 104 -26.23 16.75 -0.56
C PRO A 104 -27.70 17.09 -0.26
N GLU A 105 -28.31 17.96 -1.08
CA GLU A 105 -29.71 18.38 -0.96
C GLU A 105 -30.70 17.30 -1.45
N SER A 106 -30.20 16.18 -1.99
CA SER A 106 -31.03 15.12 -2.56
C SER A 106 -31.67 14.24 -1.48
N PRO A 107 -32.87 13.67 -1.73
CA PRO A 107 -33.45 12.68 -0.85
C PRO A 107 -32.45 11.53 -0.63
N ALA A 108 -32.27 11.11 0.63
CA ALA A 108 -31.24 10.13 1.00
C ALA A 108 -31.25 8.84 0.15
N LYS A 109 -32.41 8.45 -0.39
CA LYS A 109 -32.54 7.29 -1.30
C LYS A 109 -31.83 7.48 -2.64
N ASP A 110 -31.96 8.66 -3.25
CA ASP A 110 -31.35 8.95 -4.56
C ASP A 110 -29.83 9.05 -4.42
N PHE A 111 -29.35 9.69 -3.35
CA PHE A 111 -27.93 9.73 -3.00
C PHE A 111 -27.34 8.33 -2.78
N ILE A 112 -28.05 7.44 -2.09
CA ILE A 112 -27.58 6.06 -1.87
C ILE A 112 -27.52 5.30 -3.19
N ALA A 113 -28.52 5.44 -4.06
CA ALA A 113 -28.54 4.78 -5.37
C ALA A 113 -27.38 5.26 -6.26
N GLU A 114 -27.13 6.57 -6.31
CA GLU A 114 -26.01 7.17 -7.04
C GLU A 114 -24.66 6.70 -6.50
N LYS A 115 -24.51 6.68 -5.16
CA LYS A 115 -23.30 6.15 -4.51
C LYS A 115 -23.07 4.68 -4.84
N GLN A 116 -24.11 3.85 -4.83
CA GLN A 116 -24.00 2.43 -5.21
C GLN A 116 -23.58 2.26 -6.68
N HIS A 117 -24.11 3.08 -7.58
CA HIS A 117 -23.71 3.10 -8.98
C HIS A 117 -22.22 3.47 -9.13
N MET A 118 -21.79 4.56 -8.48
CA MET A 118 -20.38 4.97 -8.46
C MET A 118 -19.45 3.89 -7.88
N LEU A 119 -19.82 3.28 -6.76
CA LEU A 119 -19.04 2.18 -6.15
C LEU A 119 -18.87 0.99 -7.10
N THR A 120 -19.89 0.69 -7.90
CA THR A 120 -19.83 -0.38 -8.90
C THR A 120 -18.84 -0.03 -10.01
N GLY A 121 -18.88 1.20 -10.52
CA GLY A 121 -17.91 1.72 -11.49
C GLY A 121 -16.47 1.74 -10.96
N LEU A 122 -16.29 2.15 -9.71
CA LEU A 122 -14.99 2.15 -9.03
C LEU A 122 -14.40 0.75 -8.91
N LYS A 123 -15.20 -0.24 -8.49
CA LYS A 123 -14.79 -1.65 -8.43
C LYS A 123 -14.34 -2.16 -9.80
N TYR A 124 -15.09 -1.84 -10.85
CA TYR A 124 -14.72 -2.19 -12.22
C TYR A 124 -13.39 -1.54 -12.63
N ASN A 125 -13.25 -0.23 -12.45
CA ASN A 125 -12.01 0.50 -12.79
C ASN A 125 -10.78 -0.05 -12.05
N LEU A 126 -10.93 -0.32 -10.75
CA LEU A 126 -9.87 -0.91 -9.93
C LEU A 126 -9.47 -2.30 -10.42
N SER A 127 -10.43 -3.17 -10.76
CA SER A 127 -10.14 -4.49 -11.32
C SER A 127 -9.37 -4.41 -12.65
N GLN A 128 -9.71 -3.45 -13.51
CA GLN A 128 -9.02 -3.22 -14.78
C GLN A 128 -7.59 -2.67 -14.57
N ALA A 129 -7.41 -1.80 -13.57
CA ALA A 129 -6.09 -1.30 -13.19
C ALA A 129 -5.20 -2.44 -12.65
N GLN A 130 -5.75 -3.27 -11.76
CA GLN A 130 -5.06 -4.46 -11.23
C GLN A 130 -4.70 -5.45 -12.33
N ALA A 131 -5.60 -5.71 -13.29
CA ALA A 131 -5.33 -6.60 -14.43
C ALA A 131 -4.18 -6.07 -15.30
N ARG A 132 -4.13 -4.75 -15.55
CA ARG A 132 -3.02 -4.11 -16.26
C ARG A 132 -1.70 -4.25 -15.49
N MET A 133 -1.69 -3.94 -14.19
CA MET A 133 -0.51 -4.10 -13.34
C MET A 133 0.01 -5.54 -13.36
N LYS A 134 -0.89 -6.52 -13.23
CA LYS A 134 -0.57 -7.95 -13.33
C LYS A 134 0.08 -8.27 -14.68
N LYS A 135 -0.52 -7.83 -15.80
CA LYS A 135 0.04 -8.06 -17.15
C LYS A 135 1.48 -7.54 -17.29
N TYR A 136 1.77 -6.35 -16.78
CA TYR A 136 3.12 -5.79 -16.84
C TYR A 136 4.10 -6.50 -15.89
N ALA A 137 3.65 -6.88 -14.69
CA ALA A 137 4.47 -7.59 -13.72
C ALA A 137 4.81 -9.02 -14.20
N ASP A 138 3.82 -9.74 -14.74
CA ASP A 138 3.97 -11.11 -15.22
C ASP A 138 4.88 -11.19 -16.46
N ARG A 139 4.95 -10.13 -17.29
CA ARG A 139 5.82 -10.09 -18.49
C ARG A 139 7.30 -10.35 -18.17
N ASN A 140 7.76 -9.90 -17.00
CA ASN A 140 9.16 -10.06 -16.58
C ASN A 140 9.34 -11.19 -15.57
N ARG A 141 8.28 -11.93 -15.24
CA ARG A 141 8.32 -13.01 -14.26
C ARG A 141 8.55 -14.33 -14.98
N SER A 142 9.63 -15.03 -14.63
CA SER A 142 9.79 -16.43 -15.00
C SER A 142 9.00 -17.30 -14.04
N GLU A 143 8.11 -18.13 -14.57
CA GLU A 143 7.41 -19.12 -13.75
C GLU A 143 8.43 -20.16 -13.27
N ARG A 144 8.65 -20.21 -11.95
CA ARG A 144 9.49 -21.21 -11.30
C ARG A 144 8.61 -21.98 -10.34
N SER A 145 8.32 -23.23 -10.66
CA SER A 145 7.69 -24.16 -9.74
C SER A 145 8.78 -24.89 -8.95
N PHE A 146 8.52 -25.06 -7.66
CA PHE A 146 9.35 -25.88 -6.79
C PHE A 146 8.46 -26.92 -6.11
N ASN A 147 9.03 -28.08 -5.83
CA ASN A 147 8.39 -29.20 -5.17
C ASN A 147 8.96 -29.39 -3.76
N VAL A 148 8.18 -30.04 -2.90
CA VAL A 148 8.66 -30.47 -1.58
C VAL A 148 9.83 -31.44 -1.78
N GLY A 149 10.93 -31.21 -1.06
CA GLY A 149 12.18 -31.94 -1.23
C GLY A 149 13.20 -31.26 -2.16
N ASP A 150 12.81 -30.26 -2.96
CA ASP A 150 13.75 -29.50 -3.76
C ASP A 150 14.66 -28.64 -2.87
N PHE A 151 15.91 -28.51 -3.29
CA PHE A 151 16.91 -27.67 -2.64
C PHE A 151 17.05 -26.33 -3.36
N ILE A 152 16.79 -25.24 -2.65
CA ILE A 152 16.82 -23.88 -3.21
C ILE A 152 17.79 -22.97 -2.46
N TYR A 153 18.34 -22.00 -3.19
CA TYR A 153 19.09 -20.90 -2.59
C TYR A 153 18.17 -19.69 -2.36
N LEU A 154 18.19 -19.15 -1.15
CA LEU A 154 17.42 -18.00 -0.75
C LEU A 154 18.23 -16.71 -0.92
N LYS A 155 17.67 -15.73 -1.62
CA LYS A 155 18.28 -14.41 -1.79
C LYS A 155 17.99 -13.55 -0.57
N MET A 156 19.00 -13.20 0.21
CA MET A 156 18.86 -12.33 1.38
C MET A 156 19.29 -10.90 1.06
N GLN A 157 18.58 -9.92 1.62
CA GLN A 157 19.03 -8.53 1.59
C GLN A 157 20.10 -8.29 2.67
N PRO A 158 21.07 -7.38 2.43
CA PRO A 158 22.31 -7.32 3.21
C PRO A 158 22.11 -7.09 4.72
N TYR A 159 21.09 -6.33 5.11
CA TYR A 159 20.82 -5.97 6.52
C TYR A 159 20.38 -7.16 7.39
N HIS A 160 19.87 -8.25 6.82
CA HIS A 160 19.56 -9.48 7.56
C HIS A 160 20.74 -10.45 7.67
N GLN A 161 21.86 -10.20 6.97
CA GLN A 161 23.07 -11.04 7.09
C GLN A 161 23.66 -10.97 8.51
N VAL A 162 23.48 -9.83 9.20
CA VAL A 162 23.91 -9.63 10.59
C VAL A 162 23.16 -10.56 11.55
N ALA A 163 21.88 -10.84 11.30
CA ALA A 163 21.06 -11.72 12.13
C ALA A 163 21.46 -13.21 12.01
N PHE A 164 22.11 -13.59 10.90
CA PHE A 164 22.69 -14.92 10.68
C PHE A 164 24.14 -15.04 11.16
N GLY A 165 24.66 -14.04 11.89
CA GLY A 165 26.02 -14.08 12.44
C GLY A 165 27.12 -13.83 11.41
N LEU A 166 26.79 -13.43 10.18
CA LEU A 166 27.77 -13.04 9.17
C LEU A 166 28.35 -11.67 9.54
N ARG A 167 29.53 -11.68 10.17
CA ARG A 167 30.29 -10.48 10.50
C ARG A 167 31.24 -10.15 9.34
N GLY A 168 31.05 -9.00 8.70
CA GLY A 168 31.91 -8.54 7.59
C GLY A 168 31.26 -7.45 6.72
N SER A 169 31.94 -7.08 5.62
CA SER A 169 31.42 -6.10 4.65
C SER A 169 30.19 -6.66 3.92
N LEU A 170 29.00 -6.17 4.30
CA LEU A 170 27.69 -6.53 3.71
C LEU A 170 27.61 -6.31 2.19
N LYS A 171 28.47 -5.43 1.64
CA LYS A 171 28.58 -5.20 0.19
C LYS A 171 29.31 -6.34 -0.55
N LEU A 172 30.19 -7.08 0.13
CA LEU A 172 31.00 -8.16 -0.45
C LEU A 172 30.46 -9.56 -0.11
N ALA A 173 29.44 -9.65 0.74
CA ALA A 173 28.82 -10.92 1.11
C ALA A 173 28.05 -11.56 -0.08
N THR A 174 27.97 -12.88 -0.08
CA THR A 174 27.19 -13.63 -1.07
C THR A 174 25.71 -13.25 -1.00
N LYS A 175 25.06 -13.10 -2.17
CA LYS A 175 23.65 -12.67 -2.24
C LYS A 175 22.66 -13.82 -2.01
N PHE A 176 23.11 -15.05 -2.16
CA PHE A 176 22.30 -16.26 -2.11
C PHE A 176 22.87 -17.22 -1.06
N TYR A 177 21.97 -17.82 -0.26
CA TYR A 177 22.32 -18.70 0.85
C TYR A 177 21.52 -19.99 0.80
N GLY A 178 22.12 -21.08 1.28
CA GLY A 178 21.54 -22.42 1.22
C GLY A 178 22.59 -23.46 0.82
N PRO A 179 22.17 -24.62 0.29
CA PRO A 179 20.81 -24.94 -0.13
C PRO A 179 19.87 -25.27 1.04
N PHE A 180 18.62 -24.82 0.96
CA PHE A 180 17.56 -25.16 1.91
C PHE A 180 16.55 -26.09 1.23
N MET A 181 16.13 -27.13 1.95
CA MET A 181 15.09 -28.05 1.48
C MET A 181 13.71 -27.43 1.66
N ILE A 182 12.87 -27.51 0.64
CA ILE A 182 11.46 -27.12 0.74
C ILE A 182 10.71 -28.18 1.53
N LEU A 183 10.15 -27.80 2.68
CA LEU A 183 9.39 -28.69 3.55
C LEU A 183 7.91 -28.78 3.17
N GLU A 184 7.33 -27.68 2.69
CA GLU A 184 5.90 -27.58 2.38
C GLU A 184 5.65 -26.52 1.30
N LYS A 185 4.60 -26.73 0.49
CA LYS A 185 4.10 -25.77 -0.50
C LYS A 185 2.74 -25.26 -0.04
N ILE A 186 2.67 -23.97 0.26
CA ILE A 186 1.48 -23.24 0.73
C ILE A 186 0.67 -22.72 -0.46
#